data_AF-A0A972Q867-F1
#
_entry.id   AF-A0A972Q867-F1
#
_cell.length_a   1.000
_cell.length_b   1.000
_cell.length_c   1.000
_cell.angle_alpha   90.00
_cell.angle_beta   90.00
_cell.angle_gamma   90.00
#
_symmetry.space_group_name_H-M   'P 1'
#
loop_
_entity.id
_entity.type
_entity.pdbx_description
1 polymer ?
#
loop_
_entity_poly.entity_id
_entity_poly.type
_entity_poly.pdbx_seq_one_letter_code
_entity_poly.pdbx_strand_id
1 'polypeptide(L)'
;MIQQNLSGQVLSEPAPVTDKDIEAIKSLKDPPLVELTLDDVYIRKVRLAGDRIDAYGGRFRTESLTTLLKMTCGLPLLIGHRKDTLGVARFFNGTLEEYNGAHYIVPNFYWLKKHSQAEDLRISIDGGLVTQASISFAFKRPTCSVCGEDIRTCIHKVGKTYMGTAEPCFYYYDEVVRINEGSLVYKGAEPGTGVELNLKSDGFSPREKFRLKFGGKIFLATPIENSPIQPMEVR
;
A
#
# COMPACT_ATOMS: atom_id res chain seq x y z
N MET A 1 -21.19 4.60 5.97
CA MET A 1 -19.98 4.84 5.15
C MET A 1 -18.80 4.58 6.07
N ILE A 2 -17.99 3.55 5.81
CA ILE A 2 -16.80 3.28 6.63
C ILE A 2 -15.87 4.49 6.39
N GLN A 3 -15.67 5.32 7.42
CA GLN A 3 -14.76 6.45 7.33
C GLN A 3 -13.35 5.90 7.15
N GLN A 4 -12.80 6.04 5.94
CA GLN A 4 -11.42 5.70 5.67
C GLN A 4 -10.55 6.91 5.96
N ASN A 5 -9.80 6.82 7.05
CA ASN A 5 -8.69 7.73 7.34
C ASN A 5 -7.56 7.43 6.34
N LEU A 6 -6.93 8.48 5.81
CA LEU A 6 -5.73 8.32 5.00
C LEU A 6 -4.67 7.63 5.85
N SER A 7 -4.14 6.52 5.37
CA SER A 7 -3.19 5.69 6.12
C SER A 7 -1.81 6.33 6.30
N GLY A 8 -1.57 7.47 5.64
CA GLY A 8 -0.28 8.14 5.59
C GLY A 8 0.78 7.33 4.85
N GLN A 9 2.00 7.87 4.80
CA GLN A 9 3.17 7.13 4.35
C GLN A 9 3.49 5.97 5.30
N VAL A 10 4.04 4.88 4.77
CA VAL A 10 4.65 3.85 5.60
C VAL A 10 6.02 4.39 6.03
N LEU A 11 6.14 4.78 7.29
CA LEU A 11 7.41 5.27 7.84
C LEU A 11 8.23 4.06 8.30
N SER A 12 9.06 3.53 7.40
CA SER A 12 10.10 2.57 7.75
C SER A 12 11.48 3.24 7.75
N GLU A 13 12.47 2.54 8.31
CA GLU A 13 13.85 2.95 8.04
C GLU A 13 14.21 2.65 6.59
N PRO A 14 14.74 3.65 5.86
CA PRO A 14 15.13 3.46 4.47
C PRO A 14 16.15 2.34 4.32
N ALA A 15 15.83 1.32 3.52
CA ALA A 15 16.76 0.25 3.19
C ALA A 15 17.52 0.58 1.88
N PRO A 16 18.84 0.32 1.81
CA PRO A 16 19.59 0.52 0.59
C PRO A 16 19.15 -0.48 -0.49
N VAL A 17 19.15 0.00 -1.75
CA VAL A 17 18.99 -0.87 -2.93
C VAL A 17 20.26 -1.70 -3.09
N THR A 18 20.10 -3.01 -3.27
CA THR A 18 21.19 -3.99 -3.28
C THR A 18 21.19 -4.83 -4.55
N ASP A 19 22.29 -5.55 -4.82
CA ASP A 19 22.38 -6.46 -5.96
C ASP A 19 21.30 -7.56 -5.92
N LYS A 20 20.85 -7.95 -4.72
CA LYS A 20 19.73 -8.89 -4.55
C LYS A 20 18.42 -8.36 -5.15
N ASP A 21 18.21 -7.05 -5.15
CA ASP A 21 17.03 -6.45 -5.78
C ASP A 21 17.11 -6.57 -7.31
N ILE A 22 18.30 -6.35 -7.88
CA ILE A 22 18.56 -6.52 -9.31
C ILE A 22 18.39 -7.99 -9.72
N GLU A 23 18.92 -8.93 -8.94
CA GLU A 23 18.72 -10.36 -9.14
C GLU A 23 17.24 -10.76 -9.11
N ALA A 24 16.47 -10.19 -8.18
CA ALA A 24 15.03 -10.43 -8.09
C ALA A 24 14.27 -9.87 -9.31
N ILE A 25 14.65 -8.70 -9.81
CA ILE A 25 14.10 -8.11 -11.05
C ILE A 25 14.44 -9.00 -12.27
N LYS A 26 15.67 -9.48 -12.36
CA LYS A 26 16.14 -10.39 -13.42
C LYS A 26 15.44 -11.75 -13.39
N SER A 27 14.94 -12.16 -12.22
CA SER A 27 14.23 -13.43 -12.01
C SER A 27 12.72 -13.36 -12.25
N LEU A 28 12.18 -12.20 -12.65
CA LEU A 28 10.79 -12.09 -13.07
C LEU A 28 10.51 -13.01 -14.26
N LYS A 29 9.26 -13.49 -14.38
CA LYS A 29 8.83 -14.35 -15.50
C LYS A 29 9.11 -13.71 -16.87
N ASP A 30 8.96 -12.39 -16.95
CA ASP A 30 9.20 -11.57 -18.13
C ASP A 30 10.17 -10.44 -17.71
N PRO A 31 11.47 -10.75 -17.61
CA PRO A 31 12.47 -9.84 -17.08
C PRO A 31 12.80 -8.71 -18.08
N PRO A 32 13.49 -7.65 -17.63
CA PRO A 32 14.02 -6.63 -18.54
C PRO A 32 14.85 -7.25 -19.68
N LEU A 33 14.71 -6.71 -20.89
CA LEU A 33 15.45 -7.19 -22.07
C LEU A 33 16.94 -6.82 -22.03
N VAL A 34 17.31 -5.85 -21.20
CA VAL A 34 18.67 -5.42 -20.96
C VAL A 34 19.04 -5.66 -19.51
N GLU A 35 20.32 -5.88 -19.24
CA GLU A 35 20.80 -5.96 -17.88
C GLU A 35 20.68 -4.60 -17.18
N LEU A 36 20.08 -4.60 -16.00
CA LEU A 36 19.93 -3.41 -15.16
C LEU A 36 20.97 -3.44 -14.05
N THR A 37 21.44 -2.27 -13.65
CA THR A 37 22.33 -2.08 -12.50
C THR A 37 21.63 -1.26 -11.41
N LEU A 38 22.25 -1.16 -10.23
CA LEU A 38 21.78 -0.29 -9.13
C LEU A 38 21.65 1.19 -9.56
N ASP A 39 22.41 1.60 -10.56
CA ASP A 39 22.39 2.97 -11.07
C ASP A 39 21.27 3.21 -12.09
N ASP A 40 20.66 2.15 -12.64
CA ASP A 40 19.59 2.27 -13.63
C ASP A 40 18.18 2.37 -13.02
N VAL A 41 18.00 1.99 -11.75
CA VAL A 41 16.66 1.86 -11.14
C VAL A 41 16.45 2.68 -9.87
N TYR A 42 15.24 3.21 -9.73
CA TYR A 42 14.68 3.55 -8.43
C TYR A 42 13.84 2.39 -7.91
N ILE A 43 13.85 2.19 -6.60
CA ILE A 43 13.09 1.12 -5.93
C ILE A 43 12.39 1.69 -4.70
N ARG A 44 11.12 1.34 -4.52
CA ARG A 44 10.30 1.69 -3.34
C ARG A 44 9.44 0.49 -2.96
N LYS A 45 8.79 0.55 -1.81
CA LYS A 45 7.80 -0.45 -1.40
C LYS A 45 6.46 0.21 -1.15
N VAL A 46 5.43 -0.61 -1.10
CA VAL A 46 4.07 -0.11 -0.89
C VAL A 46 3.23 -1.17 -0.19
N ARG A 47 2.59 -0.80 0.93
CA ARG A 47 1.49 -1.60 1.50
C ARG A 47 0.31 -1.51 0.52
N LEU A 48 0.15 -2.54 -0.29
CA LEU A 48 -0.73 -2.52 -1.47
C LEU A 48 -2.15 -2.99 -1.16
N ALA A 49 -2.27 -4.05 -0.36
CA ALA A 49 -3.53 -4.66 0.06
C ALA A 49 -3.29 -5.50 1.33
N GLY A 50 -4.33 -5.82 2.07
CA GLY A 50 -4.27 -6.50 3.34
C GLY A 50 -5.56 -7.22 3.71
N ASP A 51 -5.69 -7.54 4.99
CA ASP A 51 -6.83 -8.26 5.54
C ASP A 51 -7.80 -7.36 6.31
N ARG A 52 -7.96 -6.09 5.94
CA ARG A 52 -9.02 -5.22 6.47
C ARG A 52 -10.25 -5.21 5.58
N ILE A 53 -11.38 -4.81 6.17
CA ILE A 53 -12.59 -4.51 5.41
C ILE A 53 -12.36 -3.23 4.61
N ASP A 54 -12.47 -3.32 3.29
CA ASP A 54 -12.27 -2.21 2.36
C ASP A 54 -13.54 -1.35 2.17
N ALA A 55 -13.44 -0.31 1.34
CA ALA A 55 -14.54 0.62 1.04
C ALA A 55 -15.76 -0.05 0.39
N TYR A 56 -15.56 -1.20 -0.25
CA TYR A 56 -16.60 -1.98 -0.92
C TYR A 56 -17.22 -3.03 0.02
N GLY A 57 -16.68 -3.18 1.23
CA GLY A 57 -17.11 -4.16 2.21
C GLY A 57 -16.55 -5.56 1.97
N GLY A 58 -15.48 -5.66 1.18
CA GLY A 58 -14.73 -6.88 0.97
C GLY A 58 -13.49 -6.95 1.85
N ARG A 59 -12.93 -8.14 2.01
CA ARG A 59 -11.74 -8.43 2.83
C ARG A 59 -10.95 -9.58 2.22
N PHE A 60 -9.63 -9.50 2.16
CA PHE A 60 -8.83 -10.69 1.86
C PHE A 60 -8.66 -11.57 3.10
N ARG A 61 -8.59 -12.88 2.88
CA ARG A 61 -8.19 -13.82 3.93
C ARG A 61 -6.71 -13.64 4.25
N THR A 62 -6.36 -13.60 5.53
CA THR A 62 -4.96 -13.46 5.98
C THR A 62 -4.07 -14.56 5.39
N GLU A 63 -4.56 -15.80 5.36
CA GLU A 63 -3.86 -16.95 4.78
C GLU A 63 -3.63 -16.85 3.26
N SER A 64 -4.38 -15.99 2.56
CA SER A 64 -4.23 -15.77 1.12
C SER A 64 -3.18 -14.72 0.78
N LEU A 65 -2.74 -13.89 1.73
CA LEU A 65 -1.85 -12.75 1.47
C LEU A 65 -0.51 -13.18 0.86
N THR A 66 0.09 -14.28 1.32
CA THR A 66 1.32 -14.82 0.73
C THR A 66 1.16 -15.16 -0.75
N THR A 67 0.02 -15.73 -1.13
CA THR A 67 -0.28 -16.06 -2.53
C THR A 67 -0.52 -14.79 -3.33
N LEU A 68 -1.28 -13.83 -2.77
CA LEU A 68 -1.55 -12.54 -3.41
C LEU A 68 -0.27 -11.77 -3.69
N LEU A 69 0.67 -11.73 -2.74
CA LEU A 69 1.97 -11.09 -2.92
C LEU A 69 2.76 -11.72 -4.06
N LYS A 70 2.75 -13.05 -4.21
CA LYS A 70 3.41 -13.71 -5.33
C LYS A 70 2.77 -13.35 -6.68
N MET A 71 1.46 -13.16 -6.70
CA MET A 71 0.71 -12.81 -7.91
C MET A 71 0.97 -11.37 -8.37
N THR A 72 1.50 -10.48 -7.53
CA THR A 72 1.84 -9.10 -7.94
C THR A 72 3.16 -9.02 -8.68
N CYS A 73 4.10 -9.94 -8.46
CA CYS A 73 5.42 -9.92 -9.08
C CYS A 73 5.34 -9.89 -10.62
N GLY A 74 5.95 -8.88 -11.23
CA GLY A 74 5.98 -8.66 -12.68
C GLY A 74 4.85 -7.76 -13.20
N LEU A 75 3.80 -7.51 -12.39
CA LEU A 75 2.67 -6.68 -12.80
C LEU A 75 3.03 -5.20 -12.87
N PRO A 76 2.34 -4.43 -13.73
CA PRO A 76 2.53 -3.00 -13.82
C PRO A 76 1.99 -2.28 -12.58
N LEU A 77 2.68 -1.20 -12.22
CA LEU A 77 2.19 -0.17 -11.31
C LEU A 77 1.67 1.02 -12.14
N LEU A 78 0.40 1.37 -11.99
CA LEU A 78 -0.27 2.46 -12.69
C LEU A 78 -0.43 3.71 -11.81
N ILE A 79 -1.01 4.76 -12.38
CA ILE A 79 -1.50 5.93 -11.65
C ILE A 79 -3.01 6.06 -11.87
N GLY A 80 -3.78 6.16 -10.78
CA GLY A 80 -5.23 6.38 -10.80
C GLY A 80 -6.04 5.28 -11.49
N HIS A 81 -5.59 4.03 -11.55
CA HIS A 81 -6.23 2.93 -12.29
C HIS A 81 -6.45 3.22 -13.79
N ARG A 82 -5.67 4.16 -14.34
CA ARG A 82 -5.81 4.62 -15.73
C ARG A 82 -5.27 3.60 -16.72
N LYS A 83 -6.18 3.08 -17.56
CA LYS A 83 -5.89 2.08 -18.61
C LYS A 83 -5.64 2.69 -19.98
N ASP A 84 -5.79 4.00 -20.10
CA ASP A 84 -5.43 4.82 -21.26
C ASP A 84 -3.92 5.15 -21.30
N THR A 85 -3.17 4.80 -20.25
CA THR A 85 -1.71 4.95 -20.18
C THR A 85 -1.02 3.63 -19.82
N LEU A 86 0.25 3.50 -20.18
CA LEU A 86 1.10 2.37 -19.74
C LEU A 86 1.50 2.51 -18.26
N GLY A 87 2.07 1.44 -17.70
CA GLY A 87 2.58 1.45 -16.33
C GLY A 87 3.83 2.32 -16.15
N VAL A 88 3.95 2.90 -14.95
CA VAL A 88 5.07 3.78 -14.57
C VAL A 88 6.18 3.04 -13.82
N ALA A 89 5.87 1.87 -13.26
CA ALA A 89 6.81 0.97 -12.60
C ALA A 89 6.35 -0.49 -12.72
N ARG A 90 7.15 -1.43 -12.24
CA ARG A 90 6.78 -2.85 -12.13
C ARG A 90 7.06 -3.39 -10.74
N PHE A 91 6.18 -4.26 -10.26
CA PHE A 91 6.36 -4.94 -8.98
C PHE A 91 7.36 -6.10 -9.09
N PHE A 92 8.08 -6.36 -8.02
CA PHE A 92 8.98 -7.50 -7.87
C PHE A 92 9.21 -7.77 -6.39
N ASN A 93 9.30 -9.04 -6.01
CA ASN A 93 9.52 -9.45 -4.61
C ASN A 93 8.56 -8.75 -3.61
N GLY A 94 8.78 -8.94 -2.32
CA GLY A 94 8.12 -8.18 -1.27
C GLY A 94 8.02 -8.96 0.03
N THR A 95 7.34 -8.37 1.00
CA THR A 95 7.17 -8.95 2.32
C THR A 95 5.72 -8.87 2.79
N LEU A 96 5.42 -9.60 3.86
CA LEU A 96 4.22 -9.32 4.65
C LEU A 96 4.60 -8.43 5.82
N GLU A 97 3.71 -7.52 6.18
CA GLU A 97 3.87 -6.62 7.32
C GLU A 97 2.59 -6.64 8.17
N GLU A 98 2.74 -6.60 9.49
CA GLU A 98 1.64 -6.33 10.40
C GLU A 98 1.62 -4.84 10.76
N TYR A 99 0.47 -4.20 10.61
CA TYR A 99 0.27 -2.80 10.96
C TYR A 99 -1.11 -2.56 11.55
N ASN A 100 -1.14 -1.97 12.75
CA ASN A 100 -2.37 -1.71 13.52
C ASN A 100 -3.26 -2.95 13.63
N GLY A 101 -2.70 -4.14 13.89
CA GLY A 101 -3.46 -5.38 14.06
C GLY A 101 -4.09 -5.93 12.78
N ALA A 102 -3.54 -5.58 11.61
CA ALA A 102 -3.91 -6.13 10.31
C ALA A 102 -2.65 -6.47 9.52
N HIS A 103 -2.75 -7.40 8.58
CA HIS A 103 -1.63 -7.84 7.76
C HIS A 103 -1.74 -7.27 6.34
N TYR A 104 -0.62 -6.88 5.76
CA TYR A 104 -0.54 -6.32 4.41
C TYR A 104 0.51 -7.01 3.57
N ILE A 105 0.23 -7.11 2.27
CA ILE A 105 1.26 -7.37 1.26
C ILE A 105 2.02 -6.08 0.98
N VAL A 106 3.34 -6.18 0.99
CA VAL A 106 4.27 -5.06 0.78
C VAL A 106 5.20 -5.39 -0.39
N PRO A 107 4.71 -5.38 -1.65
CA PRO A 107 5.58 -5.58 -2.80
C PRO A 107 6.57 -4.42 -2.98
N ASN A 108 7.77 -4.75 -3.45
CA ASN A 108 8.68 -3.73 -3.96
C ASN A 108 8.28 -3.39 -5.40
N PHE A 109 8.57 -2.17 -5.84
CA PHE A 109 8.42 -1.78 -7.24
C PHE A 109 9.62 -0.97 -7.70
N TYR A 110 9.95 -1.10 -8.99
CA TYR A 110 11.06 -0.40 -9.61
C TYR A 110 10.64 0.36 -10.87
N TRP A 111 11.34 1.45 -11.15
CA TRP A 111 11.26 2.19 -12.41
C TRP A 111 12.64 2.68 -12.84
N LEU A 112 12.78 2.98 -14.13
CA LEU A 112 14.07 3.33 -14.72
C LEU A 112 14.40 4.80 -14.47
N LYS A 113 15.60 5.11 -13.96
CA LYS A 113 16.04 6.50 -13.72
C LYS A 113 16.15 7.33 -15.01
N LYS A 114 16.45 6.67 -16.13
CA LYS A 114 16.58 7.31 -17.44
C LYS A 114 15.24 7.62 -18.12
N HIS A 115 14.11 7.17 -17.56
CA HIS A 115 12.80 7.52 -18.08
C HIS A 115 12.53 9.02 -17.85
N SER A 116 11.91 9.71 -18.81
CA SER A 116 11.75 11.17 -18.76
C SER A 116 10.94 11.67 -17.56
N GLN A 117 10.05 10.83 -17.02
CA GLN A 117 9.22 11.14 -15.84
C GLN A 117 9.74 10.52 -14.54
N ALA A 118 10.96 9.95 -14.53
CA ALA A 118 11.47 9.19 -13.40
C ALA A 118 11.64 10.04 -12.14
N GLU A 119 12.17 11.25 -12.27
CA GLU A 119 12.37 12.18 -11.16
C GLU A 119 11.05 12.74 -10.63
N ASP A 120 10.10 13.09 -11.50
CA ASP A 120 8.80 13.61 -11.08
C ASP A 120 8.08 12.59 -10.19
N LEU A 121 8.11 11.30 -10.58
CA LEU A 121 7.56 10.23 -9.77
C LEU A 121 8.32 10.07 -8.45
N ARG A 122 9.66 10.08 -8.49
CA ARG A 122 10.50 9.96 -7.30
C ARG A 122 10.22 11.08 -6.29
N ILE A 123 10.29 12.34 -6.73
CA ILE A 123 10.05 13.52 -5.90
C ILE A 123 8.62 13.51 -5.36
N SER A 124 7.63 13.10 -6.15
CA SER A 124 6.23 13.03 -5.69
C SER A 124 6.03 11.98 -4.60
N ILE A 125 6.68 10.82 -4.70
CA ILE A 125 6.64 9.77 -3.67
C ILE A 125 7.40 10.21 -2.43
N ASP A 126 8.68 10.57 -2.61
CA ASP A 126 9.61 10.90 -1.52
C ASP A 126 9.15 12.16 -0.78
N GLY A 127 8.62 13.14 -1.50
CA GLY A 127 8.05 14.38 -0.95
C GLY A 127 6.64 14.22 -0.38
N GLY A 128 6.04 13.02 -0.44
CA GLY A 128 4.75 12.73 0.19
C GLY A 128 3.53 13.31 -0.51
N LEU A 129 3.64 13.64 -1.80
CA LEU A 129 2.46 13.94 -2.63
C LEU A 129 1.72 12.66 -3.03
N VAL A 130 2.47 11.57 -3.25
CA VAL A 130 1.94 10.24 -3.55
C VAL A 130 2.18 9.33 -2.36
N THR A 131 1.11 9.03 -1.63
CA THR A 131 1.21 8.32 -0.34
C THR A 131 0.32 7.10 -0.25
N GLN A 132 -0.56 6.88 -1.24
CA GLN A 132 -1.59 5.85 -1.21
C GLN A 132 -1.50 4.96 -2.45
N ALA A 133 -1.95 3.72 -2.29
CA ALA A 133 -2.01 2.74 -3.37
C ALA A 133 -3.29 1.92 -3.31
N SER A 134 -3.59 1.24 -4.40
CA SER A 134 -4.76 0.40 -4.55
C SER A 134 -4.44 -0.77 -5.47
N ILE A 135 -5.14 -1.88 -5.29
CA ILE A 135 -5.00 -3.08 -6.10
C ILE A 135 -6.23 -3.30 -6.97
N SER A 136 -6.03 -3.70 -8.23
CA SER A 136 -7.10 -4.24 -9.08
C SER A 136 -6.93 -5.74 -9.24
N PHE A 137 -8.00 -6.48 -9.06
CA PHE A 137 -7.99 -7.94 -9.12
C PHE A 137 -9.34 -8.48 -9.56
N ALA A 138 -9.37 -9.79 -9.85
CA ALA A 138 -10.59 -10.53 -10.14
C ALA A 138 -10.68 -11.76 -9.23
N PHE A 139 -11.88 -12.04 -8.73
CA PHE A 139 -12.17 -13.15 -7.83
C PHE A 139 -13.53 -13.74 -8.20
N LYS A 140 -13.80 -15.01 -7.83
CA LYS A 140 -15.04 -15.69 -8.24
C LYS A 140 -16.14 -15.60 -7.18
N ARG A 141 -15.75 -15.70 -5.91
CA ARG A 141 -16.68 -15.99 -4.82
C ARG A 141 -16.58 -14.94 -3.71
N PRO A 142 -17.58 -14.04 -3.58
CA PRO A 142 -17.71 -13.17 -2.42
C PRO A 142 -18.39 -13.91 -1.26
N THR A 143 -17.60 -14.58 -0.42
CA THR A 143 -18.13 -15.37 0.71
C THR A 143 -18.61 -14.48 1.85
N CYS A 144 -19.88 -14.55 2.21
CA CYS A 144 -20.48 -13.79 3.31
C CYS A 144 -19.84 -14.15 4.66
N SER A 145 -19.45 -13.14 5.44
CA SER A 145 -18.85 -13.33 6.77
C SER A 145 -19.82 -13.87 7.84
N VAL A 146 -21.13 -13.81 7.59
CA VAL A 146 -22.16 -14.24 8.55
C VAL A 146 -22.55 -15.71 8.35
N CYS A 147 -22.79 -16.13 7.11
CA CYS A 147 -23.31 -17.46 6.82
C CYS A 147 -22.42 -18.32 5.90
N GLY A 148 -21.31 -17.81 5.37
CA GLY A 148 -20.40 -18.57 4.50
C GLY A 148 -20.88 -18.79 3.06
N GLU A 149 -22.13 -18.44 2.76
CA GLU A 149 -22.70 -18.48 1.40
C GLU A 149 -22.25 -17.29 0.55
N ASP A 150 -22.52 -17.34 -0.75
CA ASP A 150 -22.30 -16.20 -1.65
C ASP A 150 -23.16 -15.00 -1.23
N ILE A 151 -22.52 -13.87 -0.94
CA ILE A 151 -23.23 -12.66 -0.45
C ILE A 151 -24.18 -12.06 -1.48
N ARG A 152 -24.01 -12.38 -2.77
CA ARG A 152 -24.89 -11.91 -3.85
C ARG A 152 -26.25 -12.61 -3.82
N THR A 153 -26.34 -13.78 -3.19
CA THR A 153 -27.55 -14.61 -3.16
C THR A 153 -28.13 -14.81 -1.75
N CYS A 154 -27.36 -14.55 -0.69
CA CYS A 154 -27.84 -14.69 0.68
C CYS A 154 -28.65 -13.46 1.14
N ILE A 155 -29.28 -13.56 2.31
CA ILE A 155 -30.13 -12.48 2.87
C ILE A 155 -29.34 -11.39 3.61
N HIS A 156 -28.04 -11.60 3.84
CA HIS A 156 -27.21 -10.70 4.62
C HIS A 156 -26.78 -9.48 3.80
N LYS A 157 -26.75 -8.30 4.42
CA LYS A 157 -26.37 -7.04 3.77
C LYS A 157 -25.07 -6.51 4.35
N VAL A 158 -24.13 -6.19 3.47
CA VAL A 158 -22.85 -5.57 3.82
C VAL A 158 -23.09 -4.34 4.70
N GLY A 159 -22.32 -4.23 5.79
CA GLY A 159 -22.40 -3.13 6.76
C GLY A 159 -23.47 -3.30 7.84
N LYS A 160 -24.34 -4.33 7.79
CA LYS A 160 -25.30 -4.62 8.86
C LYS A 160 -24.72 -5.57 9.91
N THR A 161 -25.03 -5.32 11.18
CA THR A 161 -24.69 -6.22 12.28
C THR A 161 -25.75 -7.30 12.45
N TYR A 162 -25.33 -8.53 12.75
CA TYR A 162 -26.20 -9.67 12.99
C TYR A 162 -25.96 -10.25 14.39
N MET A 163 -26.91 -10.99 14.94
CA MET A 163 -26.75 -11.58 16.27
C MET A 163 -25.61 -12.60 16.26
N GLY A 164 -24.71 -12.51 17.24
CA GLY A 164 -23.55 -13.40 17.36
C GLY A 164 -22.34 -13.01 16.51
N THR A 165 -22.37 -11.89 15.78
CA THR A 165 -21.21 -11.40 15.00
C THR A 165 -20.52 -10.25 15.72
N ALA A 166 -19.19 -10.28 15.81
CA ALA A 166 -18.39 -9.21 16.41
C ALA A 166 -18.21 -7.99 15.49
N GLU A 167 -18.25 -8.21 14.17
CA GLU A 167 -18.07 -7.18 13.14
C GLU A 167 -19.36 -7.06 12.29
N PRO A 168 -19.63 -5.90 11.65
CA PRO A 168 -20.68 -5.81 10.65
C PRO A 168 -20.41 -6.78 9.49
N CYS A 169 -21.47 -7.26 8.82
CA CYS A 169 -21.37 -8.15 7.67
C CYS A 169 -20.45 -7.56 6.59
N PHE A 170 -19.54 -8.39 6.10
CA PHE A 170 -18.64 -8.12 4.98
C PHE A 170 -18.56 -9.39 4.12
N TYR A 171 -17.74 -9.39 3.08
CA TYR A 171 -17.47 -10.60 2.31
C TYR A 171 -15.97 -10.83 2.08
N TYR A 172 -15.58 -12.10 2.02
CA TYR A 172 -14.22 -12.46 1.64
C TYR A 172 -14.08 -12.50 0.13
N TYR A 173 -12.96 -12.00 -0.38
CA TYR A 173 -12.56 -12.15 -1.78
C TYR A 173 -12.03 -13.56 -2.05
N ASP A 174 -12.89 -14.57 -2.01
CA ASP A 174 -12.50 -15.96 -2.20
C ASP A 174 -12.30 -16.30 -3.68
N GLU A 175 -11.39 -17.24 -3.92
CA GLU A 175 -11.01 -17.68 -5.26
C GLU A 175 -10.51 -16.53 -6.15
N VAL A 176 -9.52 -15.77 -5.64
CA VAL A 176 -8.83 -14.75 -6.44
C VAL A 176 -8.17 -15.41 -7.65
N VAL A 177 -8.60 -15.01 -8.84
CA VAL A 177 -8.20 -15.60 -10.12
C VAL A 177 -6.92 -14.94 -10.64
N ARG A 178 -6.83 -13.62 -10.51
CA ARG A 178 -5.68 -12.83 -10.94
C ARG A 178 -5.65 -11.48 -10.25
N ILE A 179 -4.44 -10.95 -10.11
CA ILE A 179 -4.21 -9.52 -9.91
C ILE A 179 -4.01 -8.90 -11.31
N ASN A 180 -4.68 -7.79 -11.57
CA ASN A 180 -4.59 -7.10 -12.86
C ASN A 180 -3.44 -6.10 -12.85
N GLU A 181 -3.34 -5.33 -11.78
CA GLU A 181 -2.35 -4.26 -11.57
C GLU A 181 -2.36 -3.83 -10.10
N GLY A 182 -1.41 -2.96 -9.75
CA GLY A 182 -1.57 -2.05 -8.63
C GLY A 182 -1.44 -0.61 -9.12
N SER A 183 -1.99 0.35 -8.40
CA SER A 183 -1.99 1.76 -8.78
C SER A 183 -1.61 2.64 -7.61
N LEU A 184 -0.79 3.66 -7.88
CA LEU A 184 -0.66 4.84 -7.02
C LEU A 184 -1.93 5.68 -7.17
N VAL A 185 -2.53 6.09 -6.06
CA VAL A 185 -3.84 6.77 -6.06
C VAL A 185 -3.87 7.89 -5.03
N TYR A 186 -4.86 8.79 -5.14
CA TYR A 186 -5.14 9.79 -4.10
C TYR A 186 -5.59 9.13 -2.79
N LYS A 187 -6.40 8.06 -2.89
CA LYS A 187 -6.95 7.33 -1.76
C LYS A 187 -7.12 5.85 -2.10
N GLY A 188 -6.51 4.98 -1.30
CA GLY A 188 -6.67 3.53 -1.42
C GLY A 188 -8.06 3.07 -0.99
N ALA A 189 -8.52 1.96 -1.56
CA ALA A 189 -9.80 1.36 -1.18
C ALA A 189 -9.75 0.64 0.16
N GLU A 190 -8.57 0.33 0.69
CA GLU A 190 -8.41 -0.35 1.98
C GLU A 190 -7.63 0.56 2.95
N PRO A 191 -8.09 0.71 4.21
CA PRO A 191 -7.35 1.46 5.22
C PRO A 191 -6.00 0.81 5.49
N GLY A 192 -4.95 1.60 5.70
CA GLY A 192 -3.61 1.07 5.97
C GLY A 192 -2.70 1.00 4.74
N THR A 193 -3.22 1.16 3.52
CA THR A 193 -2.41 1.17 2.31
C THR A 193 -1.54 2.43 2.21
N GLY A 194 -0.34 2.32 1.64
CA GLY A 194 0.55 3.47 1.44
C GLY A 194 1.96 3.13 0.97
N VAL A 195 2.74 4.16 0.62
CA VAL A 195 4.09 4.01 0.02
C VAL A 195 5.20 4.22 1.05
N GLU A 196 6.29 3.47 0.90
CA GLU A 196 7.48 3.44 1.75
C GLU A 196 8.74 3.87 0.97
N LEU A 197 9.62 4.61 1.64
CA LEU A 197 10.88 5.09 1.09
C LEU A 197 12.03 4.09 1.33
N ASN A 198 12.72 3.67 0.26
CA ASN A 198 14.02 2.97 0.33
C ASN A 198 15.13 3.96 -0.09
N LEU A 199 16.09 4.28 0.79
CA LEU A 199 17.22 5.18 0.50
C LEU A 199 18.54 4.40 0.51
N LYS A 200 19.48 4.80 -0.37
CA LYS A 200 20.91 4.71 -0.05
C LYS A 200 21.16 5.69 1.11
N SER A 201 21.84 5.24 2.16
CA SER A 201 22.09 6.02 3.38
C SER A 201 23.06 7.19 3.14
N ASP A 202 22.60 8.23 2.47
CA ASP A 202 23.30 9.51 2.39
C ASP A 202 22.65 10.48 3.41
N GLY A 203 22.80 10.14 4.69
CA GLY A 203 22.65 11.08 5.81
C GLY A 203 21.25 11.58 6.17
N PHE A 204 20.17 11.19 5.49
CA PHE A 204 18.82 11.65 5.86
C PHE A 204 18.19 10.75 6.94
N SER A 205 18.10 11.27 8.17
CA SER A 205 17.35 10.67 9.28
C SER A 205 15.92 11.23 9.31
N PRO A 206 14.86 10.41 9.26
CA PRO A 206 13.47 10.87 9.40
C PRO A 206 13.11 11.49 10.76
N ARG A 207 14.06 11.58 11.70
CA ARG A 207 13.84 11.91 13.13
C ARG A 207 14.47 13.22 13.58
N GLU A 208 14.80 14.14 12.69
CA GLU A 208 15.35 15.42 13.13
C GLU A 208 14.28 16.27 13.84
N LYS A 209 14.51 16.54 15.13
CA LYS A 209 13.74 17.52 15.90
C LYS A 209 13.84 18.86 15.18
N PHE A 210 12.71 19.40 14.73
CA PHE A 210 12.72 20.69 14.04
C PHE A 210 12.84 21.81 15.08
N ARG A 211 13.78 22.75 14.83
CA ARG A 211 13.92 23.98 15.61
C ARG A 211 12.97 25.04 15.06
N LEU A 212 11.97 25.40 15.85
CA LEU A 212 11.05 26.49 15.53
C LEU A 212 11.48 27.74 16.31
N LYS A 213 11.58 28.89 15.63
CA LYS A 213 11.86 30.18 16.29
C LYS A 213 10.59 31.04 16.27
N PHE A 214 10.05 31.33 17.45
CA PHE A 214 8.85 32.16 17.61
C PHE A 214 9.08 33.19 18.72
N GLY A 215 8.85 34.47 18.43
CA GLY A 215 9.02 35.55 19.42
C GLY A 215 10.41 35.62 20.06
N GLY A 216 11.48 35.30 19.31
CA GLY A 216 12.85 35.30 19.83
C GLY A 216 13.26 34.06 20.65
N LYS A 217 12.34 33.14 20.94
CA LYS A 217 12.62 31.87 21.62
C LYS A 217 12.70 30.71 20.64
N ILE A 218 13.54 29.73 20.95
CA ILE A 218 13.72 28.50 20.16
C ILE A 218 12.98 27.35 20.84
N PHE A 219 12.14 26.67 20.09
CA PHE A 219 11.39 25.49 20.50
C PHE A 219 11.91 24.28 19.72
N LEU A 220 12.10 23.16 20.41
CA LEU A 220 12.41 21.86 19.81
C LEU A 220 11.10 21.09 19.74
N ALA A 221 10.60 20.82 18.54
CA ALA A 221 9.39 20.03 18.34
C ALA A 221 9.74 18.63 17.84
N THR A 222 9.15 17.61 18.45
CA THR A 222 9.05 16.26 17.91
C THR A 222 7.71 16.11 17.19
N PRO A 223 7.64 15.39 16.06
CA PRO A 223 6.36 15.08 15.42
C PRO A 223 5.42 14.41 16.42
N ILE A 224 4.14 14.81 16.42
CA ILE A 224 3.13 14.27 17.33
C ILE A 224 2.85 12.82 16.91
N GLU A 225 3.11 11.86 17.80
CA GLU A 225 2.55 10.52 17.67
C GLU A 225 1.04 10.62 17.87
N ASN A 226 0.26 10.10 16.91
CA ASN A 226 -1.20 10.13 16.88
C ASN A 226 -1.81 9.72 18.24
N SER A 227 -2.16 10.71 19.08
CA SER A 227 -3.09 10.52 20.18
C SER A 227 -4.51 10.84 19.70
N PRO A 228 -5.52 10.05 20.08
CA PRO A 228 -6.90 10.31 19.68
C PRO A 228 -7.36 11.65 20.25
N ILE A 229 -7.76 12.55 19.36
CA ILE A 229 -8.39 13.82 19.72
C ILE A 229 -9.71 13.48 20.44
N GLN A 230 -9.75 13.66 21.76
CA GLN A 230 -11.03 13.71 22.46
C GLN A 230 -11.72 15.03 22.12
N PRO A 231 -13.01 15.02 21.74
CA PRO A 231 -13.75 16.25 21.50
C PRO A 231 -13.90 17.02 22.82
N MET A 232 -13.43 18.27 22.84
CA MET A 232 -13.70 19.20 23.93
C MET A 232 -15.17 19.61 23.89
N GLU A 233 -15.90 19.38 24.99
CA GLU A 233 -17.18 20.05 25.23
C GLU A 233 -16.95 21.55 25.41
N VAL A 234 -17.60 22.35 24.57
CA VAL A 234 -17.64 23.80 24.71
C VAL A 234 -18.73 24.13 25.74
N ARG A 235 -18.33 24.70 26.88
CA ARG A 235 -19.22 25.40 27.80
C ARG A 235 -19.21 26.89 27.52
#